data_AF-A0A7V0YHH3-F1
#
_entry.id   AF-A0A7V0YHH3-F1
#
_cell.length_a   1.000
_cell.length_b   1.000
_cell.length_c   1.000
_cell.angle_alpha   90.00
_cell.angle_beta   90.00
_cell.angle_gamma   90.00
#
_symmetry.space_group_name_H-M   'P 1'
#
loop_
_entity.id
_entity.type
_entity.pdbx_description
1 polymer ?
#
loop_
_entity_poly.entity_id
_entity_poly.type
_entity_poly.pdbx_seq_one_letter_code
_entity_poly.pdbx_strand_id
1 'polypeptide(L)'
;ICDRNSIYLDDPPCLRQVDTRVRYGKLHFIVYFRSWDLWGGFPANLAGLQMMKEFMASEIGVEDGEIIAVSKGLHLYEYAWPLADIRIGKKRNG
;
A
#
# COMPACT_ATOMS: atom_id res chain seq x y z
N ILE A 1 -12.29 -5.52 7.60
CA ILE A 1 -10.84 -5.78 7.40
C ILE A 1 -10.27 -6.75 8.45
N CYS A 2 -10.88 -6.86 9.64
CA CYS A 2 -10.42 -7.81 10.68
C CYS A 2 -11.50 -8.82 11.13
N ASP A 3 -12.52 -9.06 10.29
CA ASP A 3 -13.49 -10.13 10.54
C ASP A 3 -13.01 -11.44 9.92
N ARG A 4 -13.13 -12.56 10.66
CA ARG A 4 -12.67 -13.89 10.20
C ARG A 4 -13.37 -14.31 8.91
N ASN A 5 -14.63 -13.94 8.74
CA ASN A 5 -15.43 -14.33 7.59
C ASN A 5 -15.13 -13.49 6.34
N SER A 6 -14.32 -12.42 6.47
CA SER A 6 -13.88 -11.61 5.34
C SER A 6 -13.05 -12.37 4.31
N ILE A 7 -12.62 -13.60 4.59
CA ILE A 7 -11.97 -14.49 3.62
C ILE A 7 -12.96 -15.13 2.63
N TYR A 8 -14.25 -15.14 2.95
CA TYR A 8 -15.32 -15.74 2.15
C TYR A 8 -16.09 -14.71 1.32
N LEU A 9 -15.71 -13.43 1.38
CA LEU A 9 -16.24 -12.41 0.47
C LEU A 9 -15.77 -12.73 -0.95
N ASP A 10 -16.63 -12.47 -1.95
CA ASP A 10 -16.29 -12.60 -3.37
C ASP A 10 -15.06 -11.75 -3.72
N ASP A 11 -15.00 -10.53 -3.19
CA ASP A 11 -13.88 -9.60 -3.29
C ASP A 11 -13.31 -9.29 -1.90
N PRO A 12 -12.46 -10.17 -1.35
CA PRO A 12 -11.98 -10.01 0.01
C PRO A 12 -10.88 -8.93 0.04
N PRO A 13 -10.78 -8.11 1.10
CA PRO A 13 -9.97 -6.90 1.09
C PRO A 13 -8.49 -7.16 0.76
N CYS A 14 -7.90 -6.28 -0.06
CA CYS A 14 -6.49 -6.36 -0.45
C CYS A 14 -5.56 -6.01 0.71
N LEU A 15 -5.79 -4.86 1.36
CA LEU A 15 -5.12 -4.48 2.60
C LEU A 15 -5.66 -5.35 3.76
N ARG A 16 -4.76 -6.04 4.45
CA ARG A 16 -5.11 -6.96 5.53
C ARG A 16 -4.74 -6.44 6.90
N GLN A 17 -3.65 -5.72 6.99
CA GLN A 17 -3.16 -5.22 8.27
C GLN A 17 -2.44 -3.90 8.10
N VAL A 18 -2.69 -3.01 9.05
CA VAL A 18 -1.89 -1.82 9.33
C VAL A 18 -1.43 -1.97 10.77
N ASP A 19 -0.20 -2.44 10.95
CA ASP A 19 0.45 -2.50 12.24
C ASP A 19 1.14 -1.16 12.51
N THR A 20 1.02 -0.64 13.72
CA THR A 20 1.51 0.68 14.09
C THR A 20 2.50 0.57 15.23
N ARG A 21 3.61 1.32 15.11
CA ARG A 21 4.66 1.32 16.12
C ARG A 21 5.16 2.73 16.35
N VAL A 22 5.09 3.21 17.59
CA VAL A 22 5.79 4.42 18.00
C VAL A 22 7.21 4.06 18.45
N ARG A 23 8.23 4.67 17.85
CA ARG A 23 9.63 4.48 18.24
C ARG A 23 10.43 5.75 17.96
N TYR A 24 11.32 6.13 18.87
CA TYR A 24 12.17 7.32 18.73
C TYR A 24 11.37 8.62 18.45
N GLY A 25 10.18 8.74 19.04
CA GLY A 25 9.31 9.89 18.83
C GLY A 25 8.60 9.92 17.47
N LYS A 26 8.58 8.81 16.71
CA LYS A 26 7.95 8.72 15.38
C LYS A 26 6.91 7.61 15.30
N LEU A 27 5.83 7.84 14.57
CA LEU A 27 4.82 6.83 14.25
C LEU A 27 5.18 6.11 12.93
N HIS A 28 5.42 4.80 13.02
CA HIS A 28 5.70 3.95 11.87
C HIS A 28 4.49 3.08 11.55
N PHE A 29 4.22 2.88 10.26
CA PHE A 29 3.25 1.91 9.76
C PHE A 29 3.96 0.73 9.12
N ILE A 30 3.51 -0.48 9.45
CA ILE A 30 3.89 -1.71 8.77
C ILE A 30 2.61 -2.28 8.15
N VAL A 31 2.51 -2.20 6.83
CA VAL A 31 1.27 -2.52 6.11
C VAL A 31 1.44 -3.79 5.30
N TYR A 32 0.42 -4.66 5.33
CA TYR A 32 0.42 -5.92 4.62
C TYR A 32 -0.76 -6.03 3.65
N PHE A 33 -0.44 -6.18 2.38
CA PHE A 33 -1.38 -6.43 1.29
C PHE A 33 -1.28 -7.90 0.85
N ARG A 34 -2.42 -8.61 0.78
CA ARG A 34 -2.45 -9.98 0.23
C ARG A 34 -2.30 -10.02 -1.29
N SER A 35 -2.70 -8.94 -1.94
CA SER A 35 -2.75 -8.74 -3.39
C SER A 35 -2.75 -7.23 -3.60
N TRP A 36 -2.03 -6.75 -4.60
CA TRP A 36 -1.92 -5.31 -4.83
C TRP A 36 -1.72 -5.02 -6.32
N ASP A 37 -2.64 -4.26 -6.90
CA ASP A 37 -2.47 -3.67 -8.23
C ASP A 37 -1.37 -2.61 -8.17
N LEU A 38 -0.29 -2.84 -8.91
CA LEU A 38 0.89 -1.98 -8.96
C LEU A 38 0.60 -0.63 -9.64
N TRP A 39 -0.34 -0.54 -10.58
CA TRP A 39 -0.53 0.67 -11.38
C TRP A 39 -1.57 1.60 -10.78
N GLY A 40 -2.80 1.11 -10.60
CA GLY A 40 -3.91 1.92 -10.08
C GLY A 40 -3.96 1.95 -8.55
N GLY A 41 -3.84 0.77 -7.93
CA GLY A 41 -3.97 0.62 -6.48
C GLY A 41 -2.79 1.17 -5.67
N PHE A 42 -1.57 0.79 -6.04
CA PHE A 42 -0.36 1.05 -5.25
C PHE A 42 -0.12 2.53 -4.93
N PRO A 43 -0.12 3.46 -5.91
CA PRO A 43 0.12 4.86 -5.62
C PRO A 43 -0.98 5.47 -4.75
N ALA A 44 -2.25 5.18 -5.08
CA ALA A 44 -3.40 5.74 -4.36
C ALA A 44 -3.48 5.22 -2.92
N ASN A 45 -3.22 3.93 -2.71
CA ASN A 45 -3.25 3.33 -1.38
C ASN A 45 -2.12 3.88 -0.49
N LEU A 46 -0.91 4.02 -1.01
CA LEU A 46 0.20 4.59 -0.22
C LEU A 46 -0.03 6.07 0.11
N ALA A 47 -0.58 6.86 -0.82
CA ALA A 47 -0.93 8.25 -0.54
C ALA A 47 -1.99 8.35 0.58
N GLY A 48 -3.03 7.52 0.52
CA GLY A 48 -4.05 7.47 1.57
C GLY A 48 -3.50 7.04 2.93
N LEU A 49 -2.63 6.02 2.95
CA LEU A 49 -1.98 5.54 4.18
C LEU A 49 -1.02 6.58 4.76
N GLN A 50 -0.31 7.33 3.92
CA GLN A 50 0.56 8.42 4.36
C GLN A 50 -0.25 9.52 5.04
N MET A 51 -1.32 10.01 4.40
CA MET A 51 -2.21 11.02 4.99
C MET A 51 -2.81 10.55 6.32
N MET A 52 -3.23 9.27 6.38
CA MET A 52 -3.75 8.69 7.62
C MET A 52 -2.70 8.65 8.73
N LYS A 53 -1.46 8.25 8.41
CA LYS A 53 -0.35 8.20 9.37
C LYS A 53 0.02 9.59 9.87
N GLU A 54 0.13 10.58 9.00
CA GLU A 54 0.44 11.97 9.36
C GLU A 54 -0.63 12.54 10.28
N PHE A 55 -1.91 12.31 9.97
CA PHE A 55 -3.02 12.69 10.84
C PHE A 55 -2.94 11.99 12.20
N MET A 56 -2.74 10.67 12.23
CA MET A 56 -2.62 9.95 13.49
C MET A 56 -1.42 10.43 14.32
N ALA A 57 -0.28 10.72 13.68
CA ALA A 57 0.92 11.21 14.32
C ALA A 57 0.68 12.58 14.98
N SER A 58 0.00 13.49 14.28
CA SER A 58 -0.34 14.82 14.83
C SER A 58 -1.27 14.73 16.03
N GLU A 59 -2.27 13.84 16.00
CA GLU A 59 -3.23 13.68 17.09
C GLU A 59 -2.58 13.12 18.38
N ILE A 60 -1.51 12.33 18.27
CA ILE A 60 -0.82 11.73 19.42
C ILE A 60 0.50 12.43 19.77
N GLY A 61 0.85 13.52 19.08
CA GLY A 61 2.01 14.36 19.38
C GLY A 61 3.37 13.71 19.07
N VAL A 62 3.44 12.90 18.01
CA VAL A 62 4.69 12.28 17.52
C VAL A 62 4.97 12.68 16.08
N GLU A 63 6.21 12.53 15.62
CA GLU A 63 6.58 12.86 14.24
C GLU A 63 6.17 11.77 13.24
N ASP A 64 6.17 12.12 11.96
CA ASP A 64 5.96 11.17 10.88
C ASP A 64 7.16 10.21 10.74
N GLY A 65 6.87 8.90 10.80
CA GLY A 65 7.84 7.83 10.65
C GLY A 65 7.78 7.15 9.29
N GLU A 66 8.25 5.92 9.21
CA GLU A 66 8.30 5.16 7.94
C GLU A 66 7.00 4.41 7.66
N ILE A 67 6.70 4.20 6.38
CA ILE A 67 5.78 3.15 5.93
C ILE A 67 6.60 1.99 5.40
N ILE A 68 6.51 0.84 6.05
CA ILE A 68 7.08 -0.43 5.58
C ILE A 68 5.94 -1.21 4.94
N ALA A 69 5.90 -1.23 3.61
CA ALA A 69 4.84 -1.87 2.85
C ALA A 69 5.26 -3.25 2.33
N VAL A 70 4.45 -4.26 2.62
CA VAL A 70 4.67 -5.64 2.19
C VAL A 70 3.48 -6.10 1.34
N SER A 71 3.76 -6.72 0.20
CA SER A 71 2.75 -7.34 -0.65
C SER A 71 3.09 -8.80 -0.90
N LYS A 72 2.10 -9.69 -0.74
CA LYS A 72 2.22 -11.10 -1.15
C LYS A 72 1.97 -11.30 -2.64
N GLY A 73 1.25 -10.39 -3.28
CA GLY A 73 0.80 -10.54 -4.67
C GLY A 73 0.77 -9.21 -5.39
N LEU A 74 1.93 -8.57 -5.52
CA LEU A 74 2.07 -7.37 -6.34
C LEU A 74 1.99 -7.77 -7.81
N HIS A 75 1.06 -7.18 -8.56
CA HIS A 75 0.79 -7.56 -9.94
C HIS A 75 0.46 -6.34 -10.79
N LEU A 76 0.62 -6.51 -12.11
CA LEU A 76 0.31 -5.50 -13.11
C LEU A 76 -0.73 -6.09 -14.07
N TYR A 77 -1.81 -5.37 -14.33
CA TYR A 77 -2.82 -5.78 -15.31
C TYR A 77 -2.32 -5.57 -16.75
N GLU A 78 -2.88 -6.36 -17.67
CA GLU A 78 -2.39 -6.39 -19.06
C GLU A 78 -2.43 -5.01 -19.74
N TYR A 79 -3.50 -4.25 -19.51
CA TYR A 79 -3.66 -2.90 -20.06
C TYR A 79 -2.61 -1.91 -19.56
N ALA A 80 -1.96 -2.17 -18.43
CA ALA A 80 -1.00 -1.27 -17.80
C ALA A 80 0.44 -1.52 -18.28
N TRP A 81 0.74 -2.68 -18.90
CA TRP A 81 2.08 -2.96 -19.42
C TRP A 81 2.62 -1.91 -20.38
N PRO A 82 1.86 -1.40 -21.38
CA PRO A 82 2.37 -0.38 -22.28
C PRO A 82 2.79 0.90 -21.54
N LEU A 83 2.03 1.30 -20.52
CA LEU A 83 2.34 2.48 -19.71
C LEU A 83 3.54 2.24 -18.79
N ALA A 84 3.64 1.05 -18.21
CA ALA A 84 4.77 0.65 -17.38
C ALA A 84 6.08 0.63 -18.18
N ASP A 85 6.06 0.08 -19.40
CA ASP A 85 7.21 0.05 -20.30
C ASP A 85 7.71 1.47 -20.65
N ILE A 86 6.78 2.40 -20.95
CA ILE A 86 7.11 3.82 -21.16
C ILE A 86 7.73 4.42 -19.88
N ARG A 87 7.15 4.14 -18.71
CA ARG A 87 7.57 4.72 -17.43
C ARG A 87 9.00 4.34 -17.03
N ILE A 88 9.44 3.15 -17.40
CA ILE A 88 10.81 2.66 -17.16
C ILE A 88 11.76 2.94 -18.34
N GLY A 89 11.29 3.61 -19.40
CA GLY A 89 12.10 3.96 -20.56
C GLY A 89 12.45 2.78 -21.47
N LYS A 90 11.66 1.70 -21.45
CA LYS A 90 11.89 0.54 -22.31
C LYS A 90 11.57 0.92 -23.76
N LYS A 91 12.57 0.81 -24.64
CA LYS A 91 12.36 1.01 -26.08
C LYS A 91 11.56 -0.18 -26.63
N ARG A 92 10.47 0.09 -27.35
CA ARG A 92 9.81 -0.95 -28.15
C ARG A 92 10.79 -1.33 -29.25
N ASN A 93 11.32 -2.55 -29.19
CA ASN A 93 12.07 -3.10 -30.33
C ASN A 93 11.07 -3.21 -31.48
N GLY A 94 11.41 -2.58 -32.61
CA GLY A 94 10.62 -2.62 -33.84
C GLY A 94 10.56 -4.02 -34.44
#